data_AF-X0WYF6-F1
#
_entry.id   AF-X0WYF6-F1
#
_cell.length_a   1.000
_cell.length_b   1.000
_cell.length_c   1.000
_cell.angle_alpha   90.00
_cell.angle_beta   90.00
_cell.angle_gamma   90.00
#
_symmetry.space_group_name_H-M   'P 1'
#
loop_
_entity.id
_entity.type
_entity.pdbx_description
1 polymer ?
#
loop_
_entity_poly.entity_id
_entity_poly.type
_entity_poly.pdbx_seq_one_letter_code
_entity_poly.pdbx_strand_id
1 'polypeptide(L)' 'DPQYMRILLDGKESLEERFAEIDARLIRKELAKLSVNSDKALPRIKKLIRRTDFPAQLVAIFSG' A
#
# COMPACT_ATOMS: atom_id res chain seq x y z
N ASP A 1 16.09 -1.06 21.45
CA ASP A 1 15.52 -2.18 22.19
C ASP A 1 15.96 -3.49 21.52
N PRO A 2 16.69 -4.37 22.22
CA PRO A 2 17.18 -5.65 21.70
C PRO A 2 16.07 -6.58 21.16
N GLN A 3 14.83 -6.40 21.61
CA GLN A 3 13.68 -7.16 21.13
C GLN A 3 13.40 -6.88 19.66
N TYR A 4 13.57 -5.64 19.19
CA TYR A 4 13.40 -5.31 17.77
C TYR A 4 14.40 -6.04 16.88
N MET A 5 15.64 -6.17 17.33
CA MET A 5 16.67 -6.84 16.54
C MET A 5 16.37 -8.34 16.40
N ARG A 6 15.86 -8.99 17.46
CA ARG A 6 15.40 -10.40 17.38
C ARG A 6 14.25 -10.57 16.38
N ILE A 7 13.31 -9.63 16.35
CA ILE A 7 12.18 -9.66 15.41
C ILE A 7 12.68 -9.46 13.96
N LEU A 8 13.59 -8.51 13.75
CA LEU A 8 14.13 -8.22 12.42
C LEU A 8 14.97 -9.37 11.85
N LEU A 9 15.78 -10.00 12.68
CA LEU A 9 16.64 -11.10 12.28
C LEU A 9 15.87 -12.40 12.04
N ASP A 10 14.74 -12.63 12.74
CA ASP A 10 13.86 -13.79 12.55
C ASP A 10 14.64 -15.13 12.50
N GLY A 11 15.56 -15.30 13.44
CA GLY A 11 16.41 -16.50 13.54
C GLY A 11 17.67 -16.49 12.68
N LYS A 12 17.96 -15.41 11.93
CA LYS A 12 19.22 -15.22 11.20
C LYS A 12 20.32 -14.62 12.05
N GLU A 13 21.57 -14.87 11.68
CA GLU A 13 22.73 -14.36 12.42
C GLU A 13 22.99 -12.88 12.12
N SER A 14 22.60 -12.41 10.93
CA SER A 14 22.78 -11.02 10.51
C SER A 14 21.65 -10.51 9.61
N LEU A 15 21.58 -9.18 9.48
CA LEU A 15 20.63 -8.53 8.57
C LEU A 15 20.99 -8.82 7.11
N GLU A 16 22.27 -8.96 6.80
CA GLU A 16 22.77 -9.33 5.48
C GLU A 16 22.24 -10.70 5.07
N GLU A 17 22.29 -11.68 5.97
CA GLU A 17 21.74 -13.03 5.72
C GLU A 17 20.22 -12.97 5.53
N ARG A 18 19.52 -12.22 6.38
CA ARG A 18 18.06 -12.04 6.28
C ARG A 18 17.65 -11.35 4.98
N PHE A 19 18.38 -10.31 4.57
CA PHE A 19 18.07 -9.54 3.36
C PHE A 19 18.54 -10.23 2.08
N ALA A 20 19.48 -11.17 2.14
CA ALA A 20 19.86 -12.00 0.99
C ALA A 20 18.72 -12.91 0.51
N GLU A 21 17.78 -13.27 1.39
CA GLU A 21 16.58 -14.05 1.04
C GLU A 21 15.54 -13.21 0.27
N ILE A 22 15.67 -11.88 0.30
CA ILE A 22 14.72 -10.97 -0.35
C ILE A 22 15.01 -10.89 -1.85
N ASP A 23 14.20 -11.58 -2.66
CA ASP A 23 14.16 -11.33 -4.10
C ASP A 23 13.41 -10.03 -4.40
N ALA A 24 14.18 -8.96 -4.62
CA ALA A 24 13.65 -7.65 -4.99
C ALA A 24 12.80 -7.67 -6.27
N ARG A 25 13.01 -8.62 -7.19
CA ARG A 25 12.21 -8.74 -8.44
C ARG A 25 10.84 -9.35 -8.14
N LEU A 26 10.80 -10.36 -7.28
CA LEU A 26 9.55 -10.97 -6.81
C LEU A 26 8.69 -9.95 -6.07
N ILE A 27 9.28 -9.19 -5.14
CA ILE A 27 8.55 -8.15 -4.40
C ILE A 27 7.97 -7.11 -5.34
N ARG A 28 8.77 -6.58 -6.29
CA ARG A 28 8.27 -5.59 -7.26
C ARG A 28 7.13 -6.14 -8.11
N LYS A 29 7.21 -7.41 -8.51
CA LYS A 29 6.17 -8.10 -9.28
C LYS A 29 4.87 -8.24 -8.48
N GLU A 30 4.93 -8.68 -7.23
CA GLU A 30 3.75 -8.80 -6.37
C GLU A 30 3.16 -7.42 -6.02
N LEU A 31 4.00 -6.43 -5.73
CA LEU A 31 3.55 -5.06 -5.49
C LEU A 31 2.83 -4.46 -6.71
N ALA A 32 3.33 -4.71 -7.92
CA ALA A 32 2.67 -4.28 -9.16
C ALA A 32 1.32 -4.98 -9.38
N LYS A 33 1.17 -6.26 -9.02
CA LYS A 33 -0.14 -6.94 -9.09
C LYS A 33 -1.15 -6.34 -8.12
N LEU A 34 -0.71 -5.90 -6.94
CA LEU A 34 -1.57 -5.26 -5.95
C LEU A 34 -1.98 -3.85 -6.39
N SER A 35 -1.08 -3.07 -7.01
CA SER A 35 -1.42 -1.73 -7.53
C SER A 35 -2.46 -1.78 -8.65
N VAL A 36 -2.36 -2.77 -9.56
CA VAL A 36 -3.34 -3.00 -10.64
C VAL A 36 -4.75 -3.28 -10.09
N ASN A 37 -4.88 -3.83 -8.89
CA ASN A 37 -6.17 -4.05 -8.24
C ASN A 37 -6.72 -2.83 -7.51
N SER A 38 -5.86 -1.91 -7.04
CA SER A 38 -6.27 -0.64 -6.42
C SER A 38 -6.89 0.34 -7.43
N ASP A 39 -6.52 0.20 -8.71
CA ASP A 39 -7.01 1.03 -9.81
C ASP A 39 -8.44 0.68 -10.28
N LYS A 40 -9.09 -0.29 -9.62
CA LYS A 40 -10.46 -0.79 -9.91
C LYS A 40 -11.57 0.14 -9.42
N ALA A 41 -11.33 1.44 -9.26
CA ALA A 41 -12.43 2.38 -9.23
C ALA A 41 -13.13 2.30 -10.60
N LEU A 42 -14.42 1.91 -10.60
CA LEU A 42 -15.25 1.94 -11.81
C LEU A 42 -15.07 3.30 -12.51
N PRO A 43 -15.06 3.39 -13.85
CA PRO A 43 -14.83 4.66 -14.56
C PRO A 43 -15.73 5.80 -14.08
N ARG A 44 -16.95 5.47 -13.63
CA ARG A 44 -17.90 6.42 -13.01
C ARG A 44 -17.40 6.98 -11.67
N ILE A 45 -16.81 6.12 -10.83
CA ILE A 45 -16.20 6.51 -9.56
C ILE A 45 -14.96 7.38 -9.81
N LYS A 46 -14.09 7.03 -10.78
CA LYS A 46 -12.95 7.88 -11.16
C LYS A 46 -13.39 9.27 -11.65
N LYS A 47 -14.48 9.35 -12.42
CA LYS A 47 -15.06 10.63 -12.86
C LYS A 47 -15.59 11.45 -11.69
N LEU A 48 -16.17 10.80 -10.67
CA LEU A 48 -16.70 11.45 -9.49
C LEU A 48 -15.58 11.97 -8.58
N ILE A 49 -14.53 11.19 -8.33
CA ILE A 49 -13.35 11.61 -7.53
C ILE A 49 -12.59 12.76 -8.19
N ARG A 50 -12.59 12.85 -9.53
CA ARG A 50 -11.95 13.94 -10.29
C ARG A 50 -12.70 15.27 -10.25
N ARG A 51 -13.95 15.30 -9.77
CA ARG A 51 -14.72 16.54 -9.62
C ARG A 51 -14.23 17.28 -8.38
N THR A 52 -13.61 18.43 -8.57
CA THR A 52 -13.03 19.24 -7.49
C THR A 52 -14.09 19.81 -6.54
N ASP A 53 -15.33 19.93 -7.01
CA ASP A 53 -16.51 20.40 -6.28
C ASP A 53 -17.23 19.28 -5.52
N PHE A 54 -16.93 18.01 -5.81
CA PHE A 54 -17.60 16.87 -5.20
C PHE A 54 -17.39 16.74 -3.69
N PRO A 55 -16.18 16.97 -3.12
CA PRO A 55 -16.00 16.96 -1.67
C PRO A 55 -16.89 17.97 -0.94
N ALA A 56 -17.07 19.16 -1.51
CA ALA A 56 -17.94 20.19 -0.94
C ALA A 56 -19.42 19.78 -0.97
N GLN A 57 -19.88 19.14 -2.06
CA GLN A 57 -21.24 18.59 -2.16
C GLN A 57 -21.48 17.48 -1.14
N LEU A 58 -20.47 16.63 -0.91
CA LEU A 58 -20.56 15.54 0.07
C LEU A 58 -20.74 16.10 1.50
N VAL A 59 -19.95 17.11 1.86
CA VAL A 59 -20.09 17.82 3.14
C VAL A 59 -21.50 18.39 3.27
N ALA A 60 -22.04 19.03 2.24
CA ALA A 60 -23.39 19.60 2.28
C ALA A 60 -24.50 18.55 2.52
N ILE A 61 -24.32 17.31 2.05
CA ILE A 61 -25.28 16.22 2.25
C ILE A 61 -25.25 15.68 3.68
N PHE A 62 -24.06 15.56 4.29
CA PHE A 62 -23.87 14.93 5.59
C PHE A 62 -23.78 15.91 6.77
N SER A 63 -23.85 17.22 6.52
CA SER A 63 -23.84 18.28 7.56
C SER A 63 -25.25 18.79 7.89
N GLY A 64 -26.29 18.10 7.42
CA GLY A 64 -27.70 18.40 7.71
C GLY A 64 -28.22 17.67 8.94
#